data_AF-A0A317MAG1-F1
#
_entry.id   AF-A0A317MAG1-F1
#
_cell.length_a   1.000
_cell.length_b   1.000
_cell.length_c   1.000
_cell.angle_alpha   90.00
_cell.angle_beta   90.00
_cell.angle_gamma   90.00
#
_symmetry.space_group_name_H-M   'P 1'
#
loop_
_entity.id
_entity.type
_entity.pdbx_description
1 polymer ?
#
loop_
_entity_poly.entity_id
_entity_poly.type
_entity_poly.pdbx_seq_one_letter_code
_entity_poly.pdbx_strand_id
1 'polypeptide(L)' 'SGAYGIPQSLPGDKMASHGSDWRTNPATQISWGLSYIKDRYGNPCGAWSHSQANNWY' A
#
# COMPACT_ATOMS: atom_id res chain seq x y z
N SER A 1 -5.60 2.37 -15.74
CA SER A 1 -4.93 2.65 -14.45
C SER A 1 -5.99 2.71 -13.37
N GLY A 2 -5.90 1.86 -12.33
CA GLY A 2 -6.91 1.77 -11.26
C GLY A 2 -6.31 1.68 -9.85
N ALA A 3 -4.98 1.87 -9.74
CA ALA A 3 -4.27 1.85 -8.47
C ALA A 3 -4.53 3.17 -7.72
N TYR A 4 -4.83 3.08 -6.42
CA TYR A 4 -5.24 4.22 -5.60
C TYR A 4 -4.25 4.51 -4.46
N GLY A 5 -4.01 5.81 -4.23
CA GLY A 5 -3.27 6.32 -3.08
C GLY A 5 -1.75 6.15 -3.16
N ILE A 6 -1.07 6.59 -2.10
CA ILE A 6 0.38 6.45 -1.91
C ILE A 6 0.84 4.99 -2.05
N PRO A 7 0.15 3.98 -1.49
CA PRO A 7 0.58 2.59 -1.61
C PRO A 7 0.15 1.93 -2.94
N GLN A 8 -0.48 2.66 -3.87
CA GLN A 8 -0.92 2.15 -5.17
C GLN A 8 -1.78 0.87 -5.08
N SER A 9 -2.74 0.83 -4.14
CA SER A 9 -3.57 -0.36 -3.91
C SER A 9 -4.44 -0.70 -5.12
N LEU A 10 -4.48 -1.98 -5.49
CA LEU A 10 -5.35 -2.52 -6.52
C LEU A 10 -6.14 -3.76 -6.01
N PRO A 11 -7.48 -3.71 -5.93
CA PRO A 11 -8.33 -2.50 -5.93
C PRO A 11 -8.11 -1.60 -4.70
N GLY A 12 -8.50 -0.32 -4.81
CA GLY A 12 -8.28 0.70 -3.77
C GLY A 12 -9.08 0.49 -2.47
N ASP A 13 -10.23 -0.17 -2.57
CA ASP A 13 -11.15 -0.47 -1.47
C ASP A 13 -10.57 -1.42 -0.40
N LYS A 14 -9.45 -2.10 -0.67
CA LYS A 14 -8.69 -2.85 0.34
C LYS A 14 -8.29 -1.98 1.54
N MET A 15 -8.08 -0.68 1.30
CA MET A 15 -7.78 0.28 2.36
C MET A 15 -8.96 0.53 3.32
N ALA A 16 -10.19 0.14 2.95
CA ALA A 16 -11.36 0.24 3.82
C ALA A 16 -11.22 -0.58 5.12
N SER A 17 -10.35 -1.60 5.13
CA SER A 17 -9.99 -2.36 6.34
C SER A 17 -9.38 -1.52 7.46
N HIS A 18 -8.80 -0.36 7.12
CA HIS A 18 -8.16 0.55 8.08
C HIS A 18 -8.96 1.84 8.32
N GLY A 19 -10.03 2.08 7.55
CA GLY A 19 -10.91 3.23 7.71
C GLY A 19 -11.87 3.39 6.53
N SER A 20 -13.14 3.70 6.80
CA SER A 20 -14.15 3.92 5.77
C SER A 20 -13.87 5.16 4.90
N ASP A 21 -13.02 6.06 5.39
CA ASP A 21 -12.55 7.29 4.76
C ASP A 21 -11.27 7.13 3.94
N TRP A 22 -10.86 5.89 3.64
CA TRP A 22 -9.63 5.55 2.92
C TRP A 22 -9.38 6.34 1.64
N ARG A 23 -10.44 6.76 0.97
CA ARG A 23 -10.36 7.48 -0.30
C ARG A 23 -9.82 8.90 -0.15
N THR A 24 -9.98 9.51 1.01
CA THR A 24 -9.63 10.93 1.27
C THR A 24 -8.72 11.13 2.48
N ASN A 25 -8.62 10.15 3.39
CA ASN A 25 -7.79 10.27 4.59
C ASN A 25 -6.37 9.71 4.34
N PRO A 26 -5.33 10.56 4.32
CA PRO A 26 -3.95 10.10 4.10
C PRO A 26 -3.43 9.21 5.22
N ALA A 27 -3.88 9.39 6.47
CA ALA A 27 -3.46 8.54 7.57
C ALA A 27 -3.98 7.10 7.39
N THR A 28 -5.23 6.94 6.92
CA THR A 28 -5.80 5.63 6.58
C THR A 28 -5.00 4.95 5.47
N GLN A 29 -4.63 5.69 4.42
CA GLN A 29 -3.81 5.15 3.32
C GLN A 29 -2.40 4.73 3.77
N ILE A 30 -1.76 5.55 4.60
CA ILE A 30 -0.42 5.25 5.15
C ILE A 30 -0.48 4.02 6.05
N SER A 31 -1.47 3.94 6.96
CA SER A 31 -1.61 2.81 7.87
C SER A 31 -1.82 1.50 7.11
N TRP A 32 -2.71 1.49 6.13
CA TRP A 32 -2.89 0.32 5.26
C TRP A 32 -1.63 -0.03 4.48
N GLY A 33 -0.95 0.97 3.90
CA GLY A 33 0.28 0.77 3.14
C GLY A 33 1.40 0.12 3.96
N LEU A 34 1.55 0.51 5.23
CA LEU A 34 2.53 -0.08 6.15
C LEU A 34 2.18 -1.54 6.51
N SER A 35 0.91 -1.84 6.77
CA SER A 35 0.44 -3.22 7.00
C SER A 35 0.70 -4.09 5.76
N TYR A 36 0.36 -3.60 4.56
CA TYR A 36 0.60 -4.31 3.31
C TYR A 36 2.09 -4.58 3.07
N ILE A 37 2.97 -3.58 3.29
CA ILE A 37 4.42 -3.76 3.18
C ILE A 37 4.92 -4.83 4.15
N LYS A 38 4.46 -4.79 5.40
CA LYS A 38 4.85 -5.76 6.42
C LYS A 38 4.42 -7.18 6.03
N ASP A 39 3.20 -7.35 5.57
CA ASP A 39 2.65 -8.67 5.23
C ASP A 39 3.27 -9.24 3.96
N ARG A 40 3.50 -8.41 2.93
CA ARG A 40 3.99 -8.89 1.63
C ARG A 40 5.50 -8.91 1.50
N TYR A 41 6.18 -7.95 2.11
CA TYR A 41 7.62 -7.72 1.93
C TYR A 41 8.39 -7.75 3.25
N GLY A 42 7.73 -7.98 4.39
CA GLY A 42 8.31 -8.02 5.73
C GLY A 42 8.61 -6.63 6.30
N ASN A 43 9.26 -5.77 5.53
CA ASN A 43 9.62 -4.41 5.91
C ASN A 43 9.79 -3.50 4.68
N PRO A 44 9.88 -2.17 4.87
CA PRO A 44 10.06 -1.22 3.76
C PRO A 44 11.31 -1.46 2.91
N CYS A 45 12.41 -1.95 3.49
CA CYS A 45 13.61 -2.28 2.73
C CYS A 45 13.40 -3.50 1.82
N GLY A 46 12.63 -4.51 2.25
CA GLY A 46 12.23 -5.65 1.44
C GLY A 46 11.35 -5.24 0.27
N ALA A 47 10.42 -4.31 0.49
CA ALA A 47 9.60 -3.73 -0.57
C ALA A 47 10.45 -2.98 -1.61
N TRP A 48 11.41 -2.17 -1.15
CA TRP A 48 12.35 -1.46 -2.02
C TRP A 48 13.23 -2.42 -2.83
N SER A 49 13.74 -3.48 -2.20
CA SER A 49 14.53 -4.51 -2.88
C SER A 49 13.71 -5.22 -3.95
N HIS A 50 12.44 -5.53 -3.68
CA HIS A 50 11.52 -6.10 -4.67
C HIS A 50 11.32 -5.15 -5.86
N SER A 51 11.11 -3.86 -5.59
CA SER A 51 10.92 -2.83 -6.62
C SER A 51 12.16 -2.68 -7.51
N GLN A 52 13.36 -2.64 -6.94
CA GLN A 52 14.60 -2.59 -7.72
C GLN A 52 14.83 -3.87 -8.54
N ALA A 53 14.43 -5.04 -8.04
CA ALA A 53 14.63 -6.31 -8.74
C ALA A 53 13.61 -6.55 -9.86
N ASN A 54 12.37 -6.13 -9.67
CA ASN A 54 11.26 -6.48 -10.57
C ASN A 54 10.72 -5.28 -11.37
N ASN A 55 11.17 -4.06 -11.07
CA ASN A 55 10.68 -2.81 -11.65
C ASN A 55 9.18 -2.57 -11.43
N TRP A 56 8.59 -3.14 -10.38
CA TRP A 56 7.22 -2.88 -9.95
C TRP A 56 7.08 -2.96 -8.43
N TYR A 57 6.04 -2.31 -7.91
CA TYR A 57 5.68 -2.26 -6.50
C TYR A 57 4.17 -2.46 -6.32
#